data_AF-A0A6C0CN49-F1
#
_entry.id   AF-A0A6C0CN49-F1
#
_cell.length_a   1.000
_cell.length_b   1.000
_cell.length_c   1.000
_cell.angle_alpha   90.00
_cell.angle_beta   90.00
_cell.angle_gamma   90.00
#
_symmetry.space_group_name_H-M   'P 1'
#
loop_
_entity.id
_entity.type
_entity.pdbx_description
1 polymer ?
#
loop_
_entity_poly.entity_id
_entity_poly.type
_entity_poly.pdbx_seq_one_letter_code
_entity_poly.pdbx_strand_id
1 'polypeptide(L)'
;MKKYIVEFLGTLFFLFVIMSVGHPLAIGLALTAAIMVGGKISGGNFNPAVSIMMYSAGKLSMKDLAPYIIAQVAGGLAALELSKRVRL
;
A
#
# COMPACT_ATOMS: atom_id res chain seq x y z
N MET A 1 5.23 9.26 11.43
CA MET A 1 4.72 10.10 10.32
C MET A 1 5.17 9.62 8.95
N LYS A 2 6.48 9.62 8.62
CA LYS A 2 6.96 9.19 7.28
C LYS A 2 6.45 7.81 6.84
N LYS A 3 6.47 6.82 7.73
CA LYS A 3 5.97 5.46 7.45
C LYS A 3 4.50 5.40 7.02
N TYR A 4 3.62 6.18 7.62
CA TYR A 4 2.19 6.18 7.29
C TYR A 4 1.92 6.83 5.93
N ILE A 5 2.68 7.88 5.58
CA ILE A 5 2.62 8.51 4.26
C ILE A 5 3.07 7.51 3.19
N VAL A 6 4.14 6.76 3.46
CA VAL A 6 4.63 5.72 2.55
C VAL A 6 3.58 4.62 2.36
N GLU A 7 2.98 4.12 3.44
CA GLU A 7 1.90 3.14 3.35
C GLU A 7 0.69 3.64 2.54
N PHE A 8 0.27 4.90 2.77
CA PHE A 8 -0.79 5.54 1.99
C PHE A 8 -0.45 5.62 0.49
N LEU A 9 0.70 6.18 0.15
CA LEU A 9 1.10 6.40 -1.26
C LEU A 9 1.38 5.08 -1.98
N GLY A 10 2.01 4.12 -1.30
CA GLY A 10 2.29 2.81 -1.85
C GLY A 10 1.00 2.02 -2.12
N THR A 11 0.05 2.01 -1.18
CA THR A 11 -1.26 1.40 -1.41
C THR A 11 -2.06 2.12 -2.49
N LEU A 12 -2.01 3.46 -2.53
CA LEU A 12 -2.65 4.24 -3.59
C LEU A 12 -2.13 3.81 -4.97
N PHE A 13 -0.82 3.83 -5.15
CA PHE A 13 -0.19 3.47 -6.42
C PHE A 13 -0.50 2.01 -6.82
N PHE A 14 -0.31 1.08 -5.88
CA PHE A 14 -0.54 -0.35 -6.11
C PHE A 14 -2.00 -0.64 -6.53
N LEU A 15 -2.98 -0.12 -5.79
CA LEU A 15 -4.39 -0.36 -6.08
C LEU A 15 -4.86 0.40 -7.32
N PHE A 16 -4.31 1.58 -7.60
CA PHE A 16 -4.61 2.31 -8.83
C PHE A 16 -4.21 1.49 -10.07
N VAL A 17 -3.05 0.83 -10.05
CA VAL A 17 -2.61 -0.04 -11.15
C VAL A 17 -3.51 -1.28 -11.27
N ILE A 18 -3.92 -1.88 -10.15
CA ILE A 18 -4.89 -2.99 -10.17
C ILE A 18 -6.19 -2.58 -10.86
N MET A 19 -6.77 -1.44 -10.47
CA MET A 19 -8.06 -1.00 -11.00
C MET A 19 -8.00 -0.45 -12.42
N SER A 20 -6.88 0.15 -12.82
CA SER A 20 -6.77 0.80 -14.14
C SER A 20 -6.23 -0.13 -15.21
N VAL A 21 -5.35 -1.08 -14.85
CA VAL A 21 -4.68 -1.96 -15.82
C VAL A 21 -5.15 -3.41 -15.70
N GLY A 22 -5.31 -3.93 -14.47
CA GLY A 22 -5.78 -5.30 -14.23
C GLY A 22 -4.85 -6.44 -14.67
N HIS A 23 -3.75 -6.14 -15.37
CA HIS A 23 -2.82 -7.16 -15.88
C HIS A 23 -1.85 -7.65 -14.78
N PRO A 24 -1.73 -8.97 -14.52
CA PRO A 24 -0.95 -9.51 -13.39
C PRO A 24 0.51 -9.03 -13.34
N LEU A 25 1.18 -8.96 -14.50
CA LEU A 25 2.56 -8.47 -14.57
C LEU A 25 2.68 -7.00 -14.15
N ALA A 26 1.75 -6.14 -14.57
CA ALA A 26 1.76 -4.73 -14.20
C ALA A 26 1.52 -4.55 -12.70
N ILE A 27 0.59 -5.32 -12.14
CA ILE A 27 0.30 -5.34 -10.70
C ILE A 27 1.54 -5.76 -9.90
N GLY A 28 2.21 -6.84 -10.32
CA GLY A 28 3.44 -7.32 -9.69
C GLY A 28 4.56 -6.27 -9.73
N LEU A 29 4.81 -5.68 -10.90
CA LEU A 29 5.82 -4.64 -11.07
C LEU A 29 5.51 -3.38 -10.26
N ALA A 30 4.25 -2.97 -10.17
CA ALA A 30 3.84 -1.84 -9.35
C ALA A 30 4.12 -2.09 -7.87
N LEU A 31 3.78 -3.28 -7.37
CA LEU A 31 4.09 -3.64 -5.99
C LEU A 31 5.61 -3.72 -5.75
N THR A 32 6.38 -4.32 -6.66
CA THR A 32 7.85 -4.34 -6.58
C THR A 32 8.43 -2.94 -6.51
N ALA A 33 8.00 -2.03 -7.38
CA ALA A 33 8.46 -0.64 -7.38
C ALA A 33 8.10 0.07 -6.07
N ALA A 34 6.87 -0.09 -5.57
CA ALA A 34 6.46 0.48 -4.29
C ALA A 34 7.33 -0.01 -3.13
N ILE A 35 7.66 -1.31 -3.09
CA ILE A 35 8.52 -1.90 -2.06
C ILE A 35 9.96 -1.43 -2.18
N MET A 36 10.51 -1.33 -3.40
CA MET A 36 11.88 -0.84 -3.62
C MET A 36 12.07 0.60 -3.11
N VAL A 37 11.06 1.44 -3.29
CA VAL A 37 11.10 2.85 -2.87
C VAL A 37 10.74 3.00 -1.39
N GLY A 38 9.65 2.39 -0.94
CA GLY A 38 9.06 2.62 0.38
C GLY A 38 9.45 1.61 1.46
N GLY A 39 9.93 0.43 1.08
CA GLY A 39 10.15 -0.70 1.99
C GLY A 39 11.09 -0.40 3.14
N LYS A 40 12.20 0.33 2.88
CA LYS A 40 13.15 0.74 3.94
C LYS A 40 12.55 1.73 4.95
N ILE A 41 11.45 2.40 4.62
CA ILE A 41 10.84 3.46 5.45
C ILE A 41 9.68 2.91 6.28
N SER A 42 8.82 2.08 5.68
CA SER A 42 7.61 1.57 6.35
C SER A 42 7.58 0.05 6.57
N GLY A 43 8.45 -0.72 5.93
CA GLY A 43 8.32 -2.17 5.80
C GLY A 43 7.61 -2.60 4.52
N GLY A 44 6.96 -1.67 3.81
CA GLY A 44 6.33 -1.91 2.50
C GLY A 44 5.15 -2.87 2.56
N ASN A 45 4.30 -2.73 3.58
CA ASN A 45 3.19 -3.66 3.79
C ASN A 45 2.10 -3.45 2.74
N PHE A 46 1.72 -2.19 2.53
CA PHE A 46 0.73 -1.68 1.57
C PHE A 46 -0.63 -2.42 1.59
N ASN A 47 -0.89 -3.18 2.64
CA ASN A 47 -1.98 -4.13 2.77
C ASN A 47 -2.28 -4.41 4.25
N PRO A 48 -3.54 -4.33 4.70
CA PRO A 48 -3.93 -4.63 6.08
C PRO A 48 -3.56 -6.03 6.54
N ALA A 49 -3.78 -7.05 5.69
CA ALA A 49 -3.45 -8.44 6.02
C ALA A 49 -1.94 -8.65 6.20
N VAL A 50 -1.13 -8.01 5.36
CA VAL A 50 0.33 -8.03 5.49
C VAL A 50 0.77 -7.33 6.78
N SER A 51 0.11 -6.24 7.17
CA SER A 51 0.42 -5.52 8.41
C SER A 51 0.08 -6.33 9.66
N ILE A 52 -1.06 -7.03 9.64
CA ILE A 52 -1.43 -7.98 10.70
C ILE A 52 -0.39 -9.10 10.78
N MET A 53 0.02 -9.65 9.64
CA MET A 53 1.03 -10.71 9.60
C MET A 53 2.39 -10.23 10.10
N MET A 54 2.84 -9.04 9.70
CA MET A 54 4.07 -8.42 10.20
C MET A 54 4.01 -8.14 11.70
N TYR A 55 2.86 -7.73 12.23
CA TYR A 55 2.65 -7.59 13.67
C TYR A 55 2.78 -8.95 14.38
N SER A 56 2.06 -9.97 13.90
CA SER A 56 2.14 -11.34 14.45
C SER A 56 3.55 -11.93 14.38
N ALA A 57 4.33 -11.55 13.37
CA ALA A 57 5.73 -11.95 13.22
C ALA A 57 6.72 -11.11 14.05
N GLY A 58 6.25 -10.15 14.87
CA GLY A 58 7.10 -9.27 15.68
C GLY A 58 7.87 -8.21 14.87
N LYS A 59 7.51 -8.01 13.60
CA LYS A 59 8.17 -7.07 12.67
C LYS A 59 7.49 -5.71 12.57
N LEU A 60 6.28 -5.57 13.13
CA LEU A 60 5.54 -4.32 13.24
C LEU A 60 5.10 -4.11 14.69
N SER A 61 5.22 -2.88 15.21
CA SER A 61 4.73 -2.57 16.56
C SER A 61 3.20 -2.56 16.61
N MET A 62 2.60 -3.00 17.72
CA MET A 62 1.16 -2.87 17.97
C MET A 62 0.65 -1.43 17.82
N LYS A 63 1.47 -0.45 18.24
CA LYS A 63 1.15 0.99 18.12
C LYS A 63 1.04 1.46 16.67
N ASP A 64 1.64 0.72 15.74
CA ASP A 64 1.67 1.05 14.32
C ASP A 64 0.61 0.31 13.51
N LEU A 65 0.07 -0.80 14.03
CA LEU A 65 -0.86 -1.65 13.30
C LEU A 65 -2.10 -0.89 12.82
N ALA A 66 -2.83 -0.23 13.74
CA ALA A 66 -4.03 0.54 13.36
C ALA A 66 -3.70 1.74 12.45
N PRO A 67 -2.69 2.59 12.73
CA PRO A 67 -2.27 3.64 11.81
C PRO A 67 -1.90 3.15 10.40
N TYR A 68 -1.25 1.99 10.28
CA TYR A 68 -0.92 1.39 8.98
C TYR A 68 -2.19 1.01 8.22
N ILE A 69 -3.11 0.30 8.87
CA ILE A 69 -4.37 -0.11 8.25
C ILE A 69 -5.18 1.11 7.80
N ILE A 70 -5.27 2.15 8.64
CA ILE A 70 -5.97 3.39 8.28
C ILE A 70 -5.31 4.05 7.06
N ALA A 71 -3.98 4.15 7.04
CA ALA A 71 -3.26 4.73 5.90
C ALA A 71 -3.47 3.93 4.60
N GLN A 72 -3.44 2.60 4.69
CA GLN A 72 -3.65 1.70 3.55
C GLN A 72 -5.08 1.79 3.02
N VAL A 73 -6.09 1.75 3.90
CA VAL A 73 -7.50 1.90 3.51
C VAL A 73 -7.74 3.27 2.88
N ALA A 74 -7.22 4.36 3.48
CA ALA A 74 -7.31 5.68 2.90
C ALA A 74 -6.62 5.76 1.52
N GLY A 75 -5.45 5.14 1.37
CA GLY A 75 -4.73 5.06 0.10
C GLY A 75 -5.53 4.32 -0.97
N GLY A 76 -6.19 3.21 -0.61
CA GLY A 76 -7.07 2.47 -1.53
C GLY A 76 -8.32 3.23 -1.94
N LEU A 77 -8.95 3.97 -1.01
CA LEU A 77 -10.07 4.85 -1.34
C LEU A 77 -9.64 5.98 -2.28
N ALA A 78 -8.46 6.57 -2.05
CA ALA A 78 -7.90 7.57 -2.96
C ALA A 78 -7.60 6.99 -4.34
N ALA A 79 -7.05 5.77 -4.41
CA ALA A 79 -6.83 5.07 -5.68
C ALA A 79 -8.13 4.84 -6.44
N LEU A 80 -9.21 4.45 -5.75
CA LEU A 80 -10.52 4.20 -6.34
C LEU A 80 -11.11 5.48 -6.93
N GLU A 81 -10.95 6.60 -6.23
CA GLU A 81 -11.41 7.89 -6.76
C GLU A 81 -10.58 8.33 -7.96
N LEU A 82 -9.26 8.11 -7.91
CA LEU A 82 -8.36 8.44 -9.00
C LEU A 82 -8.64 7.59 -10.26
N SER A 83 -8.90 6.29 -10.12
CA SER A 83 -9.18 5.39 -11.25
C SER A 83 -10.49 5.72 -11.98
N LYS A 84 -11.44 6.38 -11.32
CA LYS A 84 -12.66 6.89 -11.98
C LYS A 84 -12.38 8.12 -12.84
N ARG A 85 -11.37 8.91 -12.48
CA ARG A 85 -11.03 10.19 -13.13
C ARG A 85 -9.99 10.03 -14.23
N VAL A 86 -9.11 9.05 -14.10
CA VAL A 86 -8.03 8.76 -15.06
C VAL A 86 -8.30 7.41 -15.70
N ARG A 87 -8.47 7.38 -17.02
CA ARG A 87 -8.56 6.14 -17.79
C ARG A 87 -7.23 5.89 -18.48
N LEU A 88 -6.66 4.72 -18.23
CA LEU A 88 -5.44 4.20 -18.86
C LEU A 88 -5.79 3.05 -19.81
#